data_AF-A0A2D8CBB9-F1
#
_entry.id   AF-A0A2D8CBB9-F1
#
_cell.length_a   1.000
_cell.length_b   1.000
_cell.length_c   1.000
_cell.angle_alpha   90.00
_cell.angle_beta   90.00
_cell.angle_gamma   90.00
#
_symmetry.space_group_name_H-M   'P 1'
#
loop_
_entity.id
_entity.type
_entity.pdbx_description
1 polymer ?
#
loop_
_entity_poly.entity_id
_entity_poly.type
_entity_poly.pdbx_seq_one_letter_code
_entity_poly.pdbx_strand_id
1 'polypeptide(L)'
;MELVKNNKKYWEFIRQLRNKEGVKQGFIKQRNITVDEHAVFMNNYSDCFYICLNEKQPVGYIGVINNDIRVATEPNMQGKGVGSFMVKALADRHPDAYAKVKIENKASLRLFEKCGFVKKYYILEKNDHL
;
A
#
# COMPACT_ATOMS: atom_id res chain seq x y z
N MET A 1 2.08 16.98 5.05
CA MET A 1 1.58 15.59 5.14
C MET A 1 1.92 15.04 6.51
N GLU A 2 1.05 14.22 7.07
CA GLU A 2 1.22 13.60 8.37
C GLU A 2 0.94 12.11 8.25
N LEU A 3 1.68 11.28 8.99
CA LEU A 3 1.45 9.84 9.04
C LEU A 3 0.90 9.46 10.42
N VAL A 4 -0.36 9.04 10.48
CA VAL A 4 -1.04 8.68 11.73
C VAL A 4 -1.28 7.18 11.81
N LYS A 5 -1.32 6.60 13.02
CA LYS A 5 -1.68 5.19 13.21
C LYS A 5 -3.09 4.92 12.69
N ASN A 6 -3.24 3.80 11.97
CA ASN A 6 -4.55 3.33 11.53
C ASN A 6 -5.42 2.96 12.75
N ASN A 7 -6.72 3.16 12.60
CA ASN A 7 -7.74 2.73 13.56
C ASN A 7 -9.08 2.56 12.83
N LYS A 8 -10.11 2.10 13.54
CA LYS A 8 -11.41 1.71 12.96
C LYS A 8 -12.04 2.78 12.05
N LYS A 9 -11.82 4.07 12.31
CA LYS A 9 -12.40 5.16 11.50
C LYS A 9 -11.83 5.23 10.08
N TYR A 10 -10.67 4.64 9.83
CA TYR A 10 -9.99 4.65 8.52
C TYR A 10 -10.10 3.32 7.77
N TRP A 11 -10.68 2.28 8.36
CA TRP A 11 -10.79 0.97 7.72
C TRP A 11 -11.58 1.06 6.42
N GLU A 12 -12.68 1.81 6.39
CA GLU A 12 -13.47 1.97 5.19
C GLU A 12 -12.72 2.74 4.09
N PHE A 13 -11.91 3.74 4.47
CA PHE A 13 -11.03 4.44 3.54
C PHE A 13 -10.03 3.47 2.88
N ILE A 14 -9.36 2.62 3.67
CA ILE A 14 -8.43 1.61 3.12
C ILE A 14 -9.17 0.66 2.18
N ARG A 15 -10.33 0.15 2.58
CA ARG A 15 -11.12 -0.78 1.76
C ARG A 15 -11.52 -0.16 0.43
N GLN A 16 -12.08 1.04 0.46
CA GLN A 16 -12.52 1.77 -0.74
C GLN A 16 -11.34 2.05 -1.66
N LEU A 17 -10.22 2.56 -1.13
CA LEU A 17 -9.03 2.83 -1.93
C LEU A 17 -8.46 1.56 -2.56
N ARG A 18 -8.48 0.42 -1.86
CA ARG A 18 -8.04 -0.88 -2.40
C ARG A 18 -8.94 -1.43 -3.50
N ASN A 19 -10.23 -1.17 -3.42
CA ASN A 19 -11.21 -1.59 -4.43
C ASN A 19 -11.29 -0.63 -5.62
N LYS A 20 -10.74 0.59 -5.50
CA LYS A 20 -10.84 1.65 -6.51
C LYS A 20 -10.17 1.25 -7.83
N GLU A 21 -10.87 1.48 -8.94
CA GLU A 21 -10.35 1.28 -10.30
C GLU A 21 -9.03 2.06 -10.48
N GLY A 22 -8.07 1.47 -11.19
CA GLY A 22 -6.72 2.03 -11.36
C GLY A 22 -5.78 1.89 -10.14
N VAL A 23 -6.31 1.78 -8.91
CA VAL A 23 -5.50 1.46 -7.72
C VAL A 23 -5.43 -0.05 -7.52
N LYS A 24 -6.58 -0.72 -7.62
CA LYS A 24 -6.74 -2.16 -7.45
C LYS A 24 -5.81 -2.98 -8.36
N GLN A 25 -5.62 -2.55 -9.59
CA GLN A 25 -4.77 -3.22 -10.59
C GLN A 25 -3.31 -3.35 -10.14
N GLY A 26 -2.85 -2.43 -9.27
CA GLY A 26 -1.51 -2.46 -8.68
C GLY A 26 -1.27 -3.56 -7.64
N PHE A 27 -2.33 -4.20 -7.12
CA PHE A 27 -2.24 -5.28 -6.14
C PHE A 27 -2.23 -6.66 -6.80
N ILE A 28 -1.71 -7.69 -6.12
CA ILE A 28 -1.75 -9.08 -6.63
C ILE A 28 -3.19 -9.59 -6.67
N LYS A 29 -3.93 -9.45 -5.56
CA LYS A 29 -5.33 -9.89 -5.47
C LYS A 29 -6.25 -8.89 -6.18
N GLN A 30 -6.94 -9.37 -7.22
CA GLN A 30 -7.87 -8.59 -8.04
C GLN A 30 -9.36 -8.78 -7.66
N ARG A 31 -9.68 -9.51 -6.59
CA ARG A 31 -11.07 -9.62 -6.10
C ARG A 31 -11.49 -8.36 -5.35
N ASN A 32 -12.76 -7.98 -5.47
CA ASN A 32 -13.32 -6.94 -4.59
C ASN A 32 -13.31 -7.45 -3.15
N ILE A 33 -12.94 -6.56 -2.23
CA ILE A 33 -12.90 -6.83 -0.80
C ILE A 33 -14.23 -6.37 -0.20
N THR A 34 -15.01 -7.29 0.34
CA THR A 34 -16.27 -6.95 1.01
C THR A 34 -16.01 -6.26 2.35
N VAL A 35 -17.05 -5.66 2.94
CA VAL A 35 -16.96 -5.01 4.25
C VAL A 35 -16.53 -6.03 5.32
N ASP A 36 -17.17 -7.20 5.36
CA ASP A 36 -16.92 -8.23 6.37
C ASP A 36 -15.51 -8.82 6.25
N GLU A 37 -15.08 -9.13 5.02
CA GLU A 37 -13.71 -9.60 4.77
C GLU A 37 -12.66 -8.57 5.19
N HIS A 38 -12.94 -7.29 4.93
CA HIS A 38 -12.03 -6.23 5.35
C HIS A 38 -12.02 -6.03 6.86
N ALA A 39 -13.17 -6.15 7.52
CA ALA A 39 -13.28 -6.04 8.98
C ALA A 39 -12.51 -7.16 9.67
N VAL A 40 -12.66 -8.42 9.23
CA VAL A 40 -11.87 -9.55 9.74
C VAL A 40 -10.37 -9.31 9.51
N PHE A 41 -10.00 -8.85 8.32
CA PHE A 41 -8.61 -8.55 8.01
C PHE A 41 -8.04 -7.44 8.91
N MET A 42 -8.76 -6.33 9.07
CA MET A 42 -8.32 -5.21 9.89
C MET A 42 -8.31 -5.54 11.39
N ASN A 43 -9.19 -6.42 11.86
CA ASN A 43 -9.13 -6.87 13.26
C ASN A 43 -7.79 -7.54 13.60
N ASN A 44 -7.19 -8.26 12.64
CA ASN A 44 -5.92 -8.95 12.84
C ASN A 44 -4.69 -8.09 12.53
N TYR A 45 -4.84 -7.07 11.68
CA TYR A 45 -3.69 -6.35 11.11
C TYR A 45 -3.79 -4.82 11.20
N SER A 46 -4.79 -4.24 11.89
CA SER A 46 -4.99 -2.78 11.93
C SER A 46 -3.72 -2.04 12.35
N ASP A 47 -3.00 -2.55 13.35
CA ASP A 47 -1.81 -1.91 13.92
C ASP A 47 -0.58 -1.94 13.00
N CYS A 48 -0.62 -2.76 11.96
CA CYS A 48 0.39 -2.83 10.91
C CYS A 48 0.30 -1.67 9.90
N PHE A 49 -0.78 -0.87 9.96
CA PHE A 49 -1.05 0.20 8.98
C PHE A 49 -0.97 1.60 9.60
N TYR A 50 -0.69 2.55 8.72
CA TYR A 50 -0.72 3.97 8.94
C TYR A 50 -1.48 4.66 7.80
N ILE A 51 -2.07 5.81 8.12
CA ILE A 51 -2.80 6.65 7.17
C ILE A 51 -2.01 7.93 6.93
N CYS A 52 -1.82 8.27 5.66
CA CYS A 52 -1.28 9.56 5.29
C CYS A 52 -2.41 10.58 5.21
N LEU A 53 -2.30 11.64 6.00
CA LEU A 53 -3.18 12.79 5.97
C LEU A 53 -2.52 13.94 5.20
N ASN A 54 -3.31 14.60 4.36
CA ASN A 54 -2.99 15.91 3.80
C ASN A 54 -4.13 16.86 4.16
N GLU A 55 -3.82 17.97 4.84
CA GLU A 55 -4.84 18.91 5.33
C GLU A 55 -5.96 18.20 6.13
N LYS A 56 -5.57 17.24 6.99
CA LYS A 56 -6.44 16.39 7.81
C LYS A 56 -7.31 15.39 7.02
N GLN A 57 -7.22 15.34 5.69
CA GLN A 57 -7.93 14.38 4.85
C GLN A 57 -7.07 13.15 4.53
N PRO A 58 -7.61 11.91 4.59
CA PRO A 58 -6.88 10.72 4.21
C PRO A 58 -6.61 10.71 2.70
N VAL A 59 -5.34 10.59 2.32
CA VAL A 59 -4.89 10.62 0.92
C VAL A 59 -4.10 9.38 0.51
N GLY A 60 -3.83 8.49 1.46
CA GLY A 60 -3.18 7.21 1.21
C GLY A 60 -3.02 6.43 2.49
N TYR A 61 -2.59 5.19 2.34
CA TYR A 61 -2.19 4.36 3.48
C TYR A 61 -0.91 3.60 3.14
N ILE A 62 -0.21 3.22 4.19
CA ILE A 62 0.95 2.33 4.10
C ILE A 62 0.97 1.38 5.28
N GLY A 63 1.42 0.15 5.08
CA GLY A 63 1.64 -0.80 6.16
C GLY A 63 2.62 -1.87 5.77
N VAL A 64 3.04 -2.66 6.76
CA VAL A 64 3.95 -3.78 6.58
C VAL A 64 3.39 -5.01 7.27
N ILE A 65 3.29 -6.12 6.54
CA ILE A 65 2.86 -7.40 7.09
C ILE A 65 3.85 -8.45 6.60
N ASN A 66 4.49 -9.18 7.52
CA ASN A 66 5.54 -10.16 7.20
C ASN A 66 6.62 -9.55 6.30
N ASN A 67 7.11 -8.36 6.68
CA ASN A 67 8.08 -7.53 5.94
C ASN A 67 7.64 -7.08 4.54
N ASP A 68 6.44 -7.41 4.06
CA ASP A 68 5.93 -6.96 2.78
C ASP A 68 5.18 -5.62 2.90
N ILE A 69 5.71 -4.60 2.22
CA ILE A 69 5.16 -3.24 2.19
C ILE A 69 3.91 -3.22 1.31
N ARG A 70 2.83 -2.66 1.86
CA ARG A 70 1.55 -2.42 1.18
C ARG A 70 1.26 -0.93 1.21
N VAL A 71 1.18 -0.32 0.04
CA VAL A 71 1.01 1.13 -0.09
C VAL A 71 -0.01 1.46 -1.18
N ALA A 72 -0.86 2.45 -0.93
CA ALA A 72 -1.69 3.07 -1.94
C ALA A 72 -1.84 4.56 -1.70
N THR A 73 -2.01 5.31 -2.77
CA THR A 73 -2.28 6.76 -2.76
C THR A 73 -3.56 7.00 -3.56
N GLU A 74 -4.42 7.88 -3.07
CA GLU A 74 -5.58 8.37 -3.82
C GLU A 74 -5.16 8.84 -5.22
N PRO A 75 -5.87 8.48 -6.31
CA PRO A 75 -5.45 8.79 -7.67
C PRO A 75 -5.13 10.26 -7.93
N ASN A 76 -5.94 11.19 -7.39
CA ASN A 76 -5.74 12.64 -7.52
C ASN A 76 -4.55 13.19 -6.71
N MET A 77 -3.92 12.36 -5.89
CA MET A 77 -2.74 12.68 -5.07
C MET A 77 -1.47 11.97 -5.57
N GLN A 78 -1.57 11.14 -6.60
CA GLN A 78 -0.42 10.54 -7.26
C GLN A 78 0.43 11.60 -7.97
N GLY A 79 1.74 11.35 -8.07
CA GLY A 79 2.70 12.31 -8.63
C GLY A 79 3.05 13.50 -7.70
N LYS A 80 2.32 13.70 -6.59
CA LYS A 80 2.52 14.82 -5.64
C LYS A 80 3.44 14.47 -4.45
N GLY A 81 4.20 13.39 -4.53
CA GLY A 81 5.15 12.98 -3.49
C GLY A 81 4.55 12.21 -2.29
N VAL A 82 3.23 12.00 -2.23
CA VAL A 82 2.56 11.27 -1.13
C VAL A 82 3.11 9.86 -0.93
N GLY A 83 3.25 9.09 -2.01
CA GLY A 83 3.83 7.74 -1.95
C GLY A 83 5.24 7.75 -1.37
N SER A 84 6.11 8.66 -1.82
CA SER A 84 7.49 8.74 -1.34
C SER A 84 7.56 9.16 0.13
N PHE A 85 6.69 10.08 0.56
CA PHE A 85 6.57 10.45 1.96
C PHE A 85 6.23 9.24 2.84
N MET A 86 5.21 8.47 2.44
CA MET A 86 4.80 7.26 3.16
C MET A 86 5.91 6.20 3.20
N VAL A 87 6.50 5.85 2.05
CA VAL A 87 7.51 4.78 1.96
C VAL A 87 8.76 5.12 2.77
N LYS A 88 9.29 6.34 2.67
CA LYS A 88 10.47 6.76 3.45
C LYS A 88 10.19 6.66 4.96
N ALA A 89 9.06 7.21 5.40
CA ALA A 89 8.68 7.17 6.81
C ALA A 89 8.47 5.73 7.33
N LEU A 90 7.95 4.82 6.51
CA LEU A 90 7.82 3.41 6.89
C LEU A 90 9.19 2.72 6.94
N ALA A 91 10.05 2.94 5.94
CA ALA A 91 11.37 2.30 5.84
C ALA A 91 12.27 2.65 7.04
N ASP A 92 12.20 3.88 7.55
CA ASP A 92 12.93 4.29 8.76
C ASP A 92 12.50 3.48 10.01
N ARG A 93 11.24 3.03 10.05
CA ARG A 93 10.68 2.24 11.17
C ARG A 93 10.82 0.74 10.98
N HIS A 94 10.97 0.30 9.73
CA HIS A 94 11.01 -1.10 9.33
C HIS A 94 12.12 -1.31 8.31
N PRO A 95 13.40 -1.30 8.74
CA PRO A 95 14.55 -1.31 7.83
C PRO A 95 14.65 -2.60 7.00
N ASP A 96 14.09 -3.71 7.49
CA ASP A 96 14.09 -5.01 6.79
C ASP A 96 12.87 -5.21 5.87
N ALA A 97 11.98 -4.21 5.78
CA ALA A 97 10.81 -4.31 4.93
C ALA A 97 11.20 -4.24 3.45
N TYR A 98 10.51 -5.04 2.63
CA TYR A 98 10.67 -5.11 1.18
C TYR A 98 9.32 -4.93 0.50
N ALA A 99 9.32 -4.65 -0.80
CA ALA A 99 8.10 -4.48 -1.58
C ALA A 99 8.00 -5.52 -2.69
N LYS A 100 6.85 -6.20 -2.77
CA LYS A 100 6.48 -6.99 -3.93
C LYS A 100 5.74 -6.10 -4.93
N VAL A 101 6.35 -5.87 -6.08
CA VAL A 101 5.79 -4.99 -7.12
C VAL A 101 5.60 -5.76 -8.42
N LYS A 102 4.39 -5.70 -8.98
CA LYS A 102 4.08 -6.22 -10.31
C LYS A 102 4.98 -5.59 -11.37
N ILE A 103 5.48 -6.39 -12.31
CA ILE A 103 6.44 -5.95 -13.34
C ILE A 103 5.87 -4.88 -14.27
N GLU A 104 4.56 -4.89 -14.48
CA GLU A 104 3.79 -3.92 -15.25
C GLU A 104 3.50 -2.62 -14.48
N ASN A 105 3.58 -2.63 -13.15
CA ASN A 105 3.31 -1.47 -12.31
C ASN A 105 4.53 -0.53 -12.24
N LYS A 106 4.82 0.12 -13.37
CA LYS A 106 5.97 1.04 -13.53
C LYS A 106 5.93 2.21 -12.55
N ALA A 107 4.75 2.67 -12.16
CA ALA A 107 4.60 3.75 -11.18
C ALA A 107 5.11 3.35 -9.80
N SER A 108 4.76 2.15 -9.32
CA SER A 108 5.23 1.66 -8.02
C SER A 108 6.71 1.30 -8.06
N LEU A 109 7.21 0.73 -9.16
CA LEU A 109 8.65 0.49 -9.33
C LEU A 109 9.46 1.79 -9.18
N ARG A 110 9.07 2.86 -9.89
CA ARG A 110 9.71 4.18 -9.78
C ARG A 110 9.60 4.76 -8.36
N LEU A 111 8.48 4.55 -7.69
CA LEU A 111 8.28 4.99 -6.31
C LEU A 111 9.30 4.35 -5.37
N PHE A 112 9.43 3.03 -5.41
CA PHE A 112 10.35 2.31 -4.53
C PHE A 112 11.82 2.62 -4.86
N GLU A 113 12.18 2.67 -6.14
CA GLU A 113 13.52 3.08 -6.59
C GLU A 113 13.90 4.49 -6.10
N LYS A 114 12.99 5.46 -6.22
CA LYS A 114 13.17 6.81 -5.68
C LYS A 114 13.34 6.86 -4.16
N CYS A 115 12.85 5.83 -3.46
CA CYS A 115 13.00 5.68 -2.02
C CYS A 115 14.20 4.81 -1.61
N GLY A 116 15.11 4.49 -2.54
CA GLY A 116 16.35 3.77 -2.25
C GLY A 116 16.23 2.23 -2.31
N PHE A 117 15.06 1.70 -2.69
CA PHE A 117 14.91 0.27 -2.89
C PHE A 117 15.55 -0.15 -4.21
N VAL A 118 16.19 -1.32 -4.21
CA VAL A 118 16.81 -1.92 -5.39
C VAL A 118 16.20 -3.29 -5.67
N LYS A 119 16.12 -3.70 -6.94
CA LYS A 119 15.66 -5.04 -7.30
C LYS A 119 16.75 -6.06 -6.88
N LYS A 120 16.37 -7.07 -6.10
CA LYS A 120 17.29 -8.11 -5.61
C LYS A 120 17.06 -9.46 -6.27
N TYR A 121 15.80 -9.84 -6.46
CA TYR A 121 15.40 -11.12 -7.04
C TYR A 121 14.03 -10.99 -7.71
N TYR A 122 13.69 -11.96 -8.55
CA TYR A 122 12.35 -12.12 -9.11
C TYR A 122 11.54 -13.10 -8.26
N ILE A 123 10.25 -12.81 -8.10
CA ILE A 123 9.27 -13.79 -7.60
C ILE A 123 8.62 -14.38 -8.84
N LEU A 124 8.76 -15.69 -9.03
CA LEU A 124 8.16 -16.42 -10.15
C LEU A 124 6.98 -17.23 -9.62
N GLU A 125 5.81 -17.04 -10.21
CA GLU A 125 4.59 -17.77 -9.88
C GLU A 125 4.16 -18.56 -11.12
N LYS A 126 3.59 -19.76 -10.91
CA LYS A 126 3.02 -20.54 -12.01
C LYS A 126 1.78 -19.80 -12.53
N ASN A 127 1.65 -19.71 -13.85
CA ASN A 127 0.44 -19.16 -14.44
C ASN A 127 -0.69 -20.19 -14.30
N ASP A 128 -1.55 -20.02 -13.28
CA ASP A 128 -2.72 -20.86 -13.07
C ASP A 128 -3.92 -20.45 -13.97
N HIS A 129 -3.69 -19.56 -14.95
CA HIS A 129 -4.68 -19.09 -15.93
C HIS A 129 -4.42 -19.61 -17.36
N LEU A 130 -3.78 -20.78 -17.49
CA LEU A 130 -3.70 -21.55 -18.75
C LEU A 130 -4.59 -22.79 -18.66
#